data_AF-A0AB35YQT9-F1
#
_entry.id   AF-A0AB35YQT9-F1
#
_cell.length_a   1.000
_cell.length_b   1.000
_cell.length_c   1.000
_cell.angle_alpha   90.00
_cell.angle_beta   90.00
_cell.angle_gamma   90.00
#
_symmetry.space_group_name_H-M   'P 1'
#
loop_
_entity.id
_entity.type
_entity.pdbx_description
1 polymer ?
#
loop_
_entity_poly.entity_id
_entity_poly.type
_entity_poly.pdbx_seq_one_letter_code
_entity_poly.pdbx_strand_id
1 'polypeptide(L)'
;MRNSVTFSVMFLPRFEKESKGKSPLYVRITTNGKRTLFSLKRKFTTTLWDETKSRLKGSSIEAFQINKYLDQVYVDINEAYRELLKEKKLITPLSVKARYLGEDDINKTLLQLSAYHNLNMKSVLKHGALKNYFTTETYIKRFLQIERNAEDIYLEYLNYAFIIDFENFLRRNVAQLQSRPLTNNGVMKHLERLKKLLNLALRLEWIERDPFAKFSLKFIKTERYFLTQLEIEKILKFHSERNHLNRTRDIFIFSCYIGLSYIDVKNLKKANIGKGIDGNDWIYTSRQKTDQTVKFQS
;
A
#
# COMPACT_ATOMS: atom_id res chain seq x y z
N MET A 1 -30.83 27.80 -20.54
CA MET A 1 -31.46 26.55 -20.02
C MET A 1 -30.83 26.20 -18.69
N ARG A 2 -31.58 26.26 -17.58
CA ARG A 2 -31.11 25.76 -16.27
C ARG A 2 -31.26 24.24 -16.30
N ASN A 3 -30.17 23.50 -16.45
CA ASN A 3 -30.17 22.06 -16.17
C ASN A 3 -30.36 21.88 -14.66
N SER A 4 -31.62 21.84 -14.20
CA SER A 4 -31.90 21.51 -12.81
C SER A 4 -31.54 20.05 -12.59
N VAL A 5 -30.40 19.80 -11.93
CA VAL A 5 -30.03 18.47 -11.48
C VAL A 5 -31.13 17.97 -10.55
N THR A 6 -31.88 16.95 -10.97
CA THR A 6 -32.98 16.41 -10.15
C THR A 6 -32.40 15.42 -9.16
N PHE A 7 -32.55 15.68 -7.86
CA PHE A 7 -32.11 14.80 -6.77
C PHE A 7 -33.29 14.43 -5.87
N SER A 8 -33.43 13.14 -5.53
CA SER A 8 -34.43 12.69 -4.57
C SER A 8 -33.98 11.47 -3.78
N VAL A 9 -34.43 11.40 -2.53
CA VAL A 9 -34.19 10.29 -1.59
C VAL A 9 -35.53 9.75 -1.14
N MET A 10 -35.73 8.44 -1.26
CA MET A 10 -36.98 7.77 -0.90
C MET A 10 -36.69 6.49 -0.12
N PHE A 11 -37.40 6.28 0.98
CA PHE A 11 -37.29 5.05 1.76
C PHE A 11 -38.32 4.05 1.30
N LEU A 12 -37.90 2.80 1.14
CA LEU A 12 -38.72 1.76 0.55
C LEU A 12 -38.54 0.46 1.33
N PRO A 13 -39.63 -0.24 1.63
CA PRO A 13 -39.57 -1.58 2.17
C PRO A 13 -39.31 -2.59 1.05
N ARG A 14 -38.80 -3.76 1.41
CA ARG A 14 -38.74 -4.93 0.52
C ARG A 14 -39.59 -6.05 1.11
N PHE A 15 -40.91 -5.95 0.93
CA PHE A 15 -41.89 -6.93 1.43
C PHE A 15 -41.63 -8.35 0.89
N GLU A 16 -41.09 -8.47 -0.34
CA GLU A 16 -40.61 -9.73 -0.92
C GLU A 16 -39.59 -10.49 -0.05
N LYS A 17 -38.88 -9.76 0.83
CA LYS A 17 -37.85 -10.30 1.74
C LYS A 17 -38.31 -10.31 3.20
N GLU A 18 -39.61 -10.27 3.42
CA GLU A 18 -40.21 -10.35 4.74
C GLU A 18 -39.93 -11.72 5.39
N SER A 19 -39.63 -11.69 6.69
CA SER A 19 -39.47 -12.90 7.50
C SER A 19 -39.97 -12.63 8.90
N LYS A 20 -40.87 -13.50 9.39
CA LYS A 20 -41.47 -13.41 10.75
C LYS A 20 -42.15 -12.07 11.02
N GLY A 21 -42.94 -11.55 10.06
CA GLY A 21 -43.67 -10.28 10.22
C GLY A 21 -42.80 -9.02 10.13
N LYS A 22 -41.52 -9.16 9.78
CA LYS A 22 -40.55 -8.05 9.70
C LYS A 22 -39.97 -7.94 8.30
N SER A 23 -40.00 -6.72 7.77
CA SER A 23 -39.49 -6.39 6.45
C SER A 23 -38.21 -5.56 6.53
N PRO A 24 -37.21 -5.79 5.66
CA PRO A 24 -36.01 -4.98 5.62
C PRO A 24 -36.25 -3.62 4.94
N LEU A 25 -35.53 -2.61 5.43
CA LEU A 25 -35.64 -1.22 4.99
C LEU A 25 -34.51 -0.85 4.02
N TYR A 26 -34.88 -0.22 2.92
CA TYR A 26 -33.98 0.22 1.87
C TYR A 26 -34.14 1.71 1.63
N VAL A 27 -33.13 2.31 1.03
CA VAL A 27 -33.17 3.69 0.53
C VAL A 27 -32.86 3.70 -0.96
N ARG A 28 -33.64 4.49 -1.69
CA ARG A 28 -33.47 4.77 -3.11
C ARG A 28 -32.97 6.19 -3.28
N ILE A 29 -31.86 6.33 -3.97
CA ILE A 29 -31.32 7.63 -4.39
C ILE A 29 -31.56 7.77 -5.89
N THR A 30 -32.12 8.89 -6.31
CA THR A 30 -32.32 9.25 -7.72
C THR A 30 -31.54 10.51 -8.04
N THR A 31 -30.78 10.49 -9.13
CA THR A 31 -30.08 11.67 -9.65
C THR A 31 -30.14 11.67 -11.16
N ASN A 32 -30.66 12.75 -11.77
CA ASN A 32 -30.80 12.91 -13.22
C ASN A 32 -31.42 11.67 -13.91
N GLY A 33 -32.53 11.16 -13.37
CA GLY A 33 -33.25 9.99 -13.89
C GLY A 33 -32.61 8.63 -13.59
N LYS A 34 -31.33 8.56 -13.22
CA LYS A 34 -30.67 7.31 -12.78
C LYS A 34 -30.97 7.03 -11.31
N ARG A 35 -31.02 5.75 -10.93
CA ARG A 35 -31.41 5.31 -9.58
C ARG A 35 -30.44 4.28 -9.03
N THR A 36 -30.18 4.32 -7.73
CA THR A 36 -29.57 3.21 -6.98
C THR A 36 -30.42 2.89 -5.75
N LEU A 37 -30.36 1.65 -5.30
CA LEU A 37 -31.09 1.15 -4.14
C LEU A 37 -30.14 0.32 -3.27
N PHE A 38 -30.12 0.57 -1.97
CA PHE A 38 -29.34 -0.23 -1.03
C PHE A 38 -30.04 -0.40 0.32
N SER A 39 -29.64 -1.44 1.06
CA SER A 39 -30.22 -1.81 2.35
C SER A 39 -29.66 -0.94 3.46
N LEU A 40 -30.52 -0.47 4.37
CA LEU A 40 -30.13 0.21 5.61
C LEU A 40 -29.79 -0.76 6.75
N LYS A 41 -29.77 -2.08 6.47
CA LYS A 41 -29.50 -3.15 7.45
C LYS A 41 -30.42 -3.12 8.68
N ARG A 42 -31.59 -2.46 8.59
CA ARG A 42 -32.64 -2.47 9.60
C ARG A 42 -33.88 -3.20 9.09
N LYS A 43 -34.63 -3.79 10.01
CA LYS A 43 -35.93 -4.39 9.77
C LYS A 43 -36.98 -3.70 10.63
N PHE A 44 -38.22 -3.71 10.18
CA PHE A 44 -39.34 -3.10 10.88
C PHE A 44 -40.57 -3.99 10.75
N THR A 45 -41.52 -3.86 11.67
CA THR A 45 -42.81 -4.57 11.62
C THR A 45 -43.64 -4.13 10.41
N THR A 46 -43.94 -5.05 9.50
CA THR A 46 -44.53 -4.76 8.17
C THR A 46 -45.82 -3.94 8.23
N THR A 47 -46.70 -4.25 9.19
CA THR A 47 -48.02 -3.60 9.36
C THR A 47 -47.92 -2.12 9.77
N LEU A 48 -46.77 -1.70 10.29
CA LEU A 48 -46.51 -0.32 10.69
C LEU A 48 -46.06 0.56 9.52
N TRP A 49 -45.87 0.04 8.30
CA TRP A 49 -45.46 0.89 7.17
C TRP A 49 -46.61 1.74 6.63
N ASP A 50 -46.28 2.98 6.28
CA ASP A 50 -47.12 3.90 5.51
C ASP A 50 -46.44 4.18 4.17
N GLU A 51 -47.00 3.64 3.09
CA GLU A 51 -46.45 3.79 1.74
C GLU A 51 -46.47 5.24 1.25
N THR A 52 -47.50 6.00 1.61
CA THR A 52 -47.67 7.39 1.14
C THR A 52 -46.61 8.30 1.73
N LYS A 53 -46.29 8.10 3.02
CA LYS A 53 -45.28 8.88 3.75
C LYS A 53 -43.88 8.30 3.64
N SER A 54 -43.75 7.06 3.17
CA SER A 54 -42.49 6.31 3.20
C SER A 54 -41.87 6.31 4.60
N ARG A 55 -42.71 6.05 5.62
CA ARG A 55 -42.39 6.09 7.05
C ARG A 55 -43.21 5.05 7.81
N LEU A 56 -42.88 4.82 9.08
CA LEU A 56 -43.75 4.03 9.95
C LEU A 56 -44.89 4.90 10.51
N LYS A 57 -46.12 4.36 10.52
CA LYS A 57 -47.31 4.93 11.17
C LYS A 57 -47.45 4.45 12.61
N GLY A 58 -48.21 5.22 13.39
CA GLY A 58 -48.52 4.92 14.78
C GLY A 58 -47.55 5.56 15.79
N SER A 59 -47.83 5.33 17.07
CA SER A 59 -47.10 5.90 18.23
C SER A 59 -46.22 4.88 18.95
N SER A 60 -45.92 3.74 18.33
CA SER A 60 -45.08 2.72 18.94
C SER A 60 -43.62 3.20 19.09
N ILE A 61 -42.91 2.65 20.08
CA ILE A 61 -41.48 2.94 20.29
C ILE A 61 -40.67 2.57 19.05
N GLU A 62 -41.02 1.46 18.38
CA GLU A 62 -40.38 1.04 17.12
C GLU A 62 -40.58 2.09 16.02
N ALA A 63 -41.80 2.59 15.82
CA ALA A 63 -42.10 3.62 14.82
C ALA A 63 -41.29 4.89 15.09
N PHE A 64 -41.23 5.36 16.33
CA PHE A 64 -40.43 6.52 16.71
C PHE A 64 -38.93 6.32 16.43
N GLN A 65 -38.36 5.20 16.88
CA GLN A 65 -36.92 4.91 16.71
C GLN A 65 -36.52 4.76 15.24
N ILE A 66 -37.33 4.07 14.44
CA ILE A 66 -37.04 3.87 13.02
C ILE A 66 -37.22 5.19 12.25
N ASN A 67 -38.29 5.95 12.51
CA ASN A 67 -38.49 7.24 11.83
C ASN A 67 -37.36 8.22 12.16
N LYS A 68 -36.95 8.34 13.43
CA LYS A 68 -35.79 9.15 13.83
C LYS A 68 -34.51 8.73 13.10
N TYR A 69 -34.28 7.43 12.97
CA TYR A 69 -33.14 6.90 12.19
C TYR A 69 -33.26 7.26 10.70
N LEU A 70 -34.44 7.14 10.11
CA LEU A 70 -34.68 7.52 8.71
C LEU A 70 -34.42 9.00 8.46
N ASP A 71 -34.79 9.86 9.41
CA ASP A 71 -34.53 11.29 9.30
C ASP A 71 -33.03 11.59 9.34
N GLN A 72 -32.26 10.91 10.20
CA GLN A 72 -30.79 11.01 10.20
C GLN A 72 -30.20 10.56 8.87
N VAL A 73 -30.60 9.39 8.36
CA VAL A 73 -30.14 8.87 7.07
C VAL A 73 -30.46 9.84 5.93
N TYR A 74 -31.62 10.49 5.98
CA TYR A 74 -31.99 11.50 4.99
C TYR A 74 -31.04 12.71 5.04
N VAL A 75 -30.72 13.21 6.23
CA VAL A 75 -29.77 14.32 6.42
C VAL A 75 -28.38 13.94 5.88
N ASP A 76 -27.85 12.79 6.27
CA ASP A 76 -26.52 12.32 5.88
C ASP A 76 -26.38 12.17 4.35
N ILE A 77 -27.40 11.60 3.69
CA ILE A 77 -27.40 11.45 2.23
C ILE A 77 -27.46 12.80 1.51
N ASN A 78 -28.22 13.77 2.05
CA ASN A 78 -28.26 15.12 1.49
C ASN A 78 -26.93 15.87 1.70
N GLU A 79 -26.26 15.64 2.83
CA GLU A 79 -24.91 16.16 3.08
C GLU A 79 -23.90 15.60 2.07
N ALA A 80 -23.88 14.27 1.89
CA ALA A 80 -23.06 13.60 0.88
C ALA A 80 -23.25 14.20 -0.54
N TYR A 81 -24.50 14.48 -0.93
CA TYR A 81 -24.80 15.14 -2.20
C TYR A 81 -24.27 16.60 -2.26
N ARG A 82 -24.41 17.37 -1.18
CA ARG A 82 -23.92 18.77 -1.11
C ARG A 82 -22.40 18.84 -1.16
N GLU A 83 -21.70 17.93 -0.51
CA GLU A 83 -20.24 17.86 -0.58
C GLU A 83 -19.75 17.55 -2.00
N LEU A 84 -20.35 16.56 -2.66
CA LEU A 84 -20.03 16.24 -4.07
C LEU A 84 -20.25 17.43 -5.01
N LEU A 85 -21.31 18.23 -4.78
CA LEU A 85 -21.55 19.48 -5.48
C LEU A 85 -20.42 20.50 -5.24
N LYS A 86 -20.03 20.69 -3.98
CA LYS A 86 -18.98 21.64 -3.58
C LYS A 86 -17.62 21.27 -4.17
N GLU A 87 -17.31 19.99 -4.22
CA GLU A 87 -16.10 19.42 -4.83
C GLU A 87 -16.12 19.40 -6.36
N LYS A 88 -17.24 19.79 -7.00
CA LYS A 88 -17.46 19.72 -8.46
C LYS A 88 -17.22 18.32 -9.04
N LYS A 89 -17.48 17.27 -8.25
CA LYS A 89 -17.37 15.87 -8.70
C LYS A 89 -18.57 15.46 -9.56
N LEU A 90 -18.40 14.40 -10.33
CA LEU A 90 -19.51 13.81 -11.10
C LEU A 90 -20.57 13.23 -10.15
N ILE A 91 -21.76 13.82 -10.19
CA ILE A 91 -22.86 13.40 -9.32
C ILE A 91 -23.69 12.33 -10.02
N THR A 92 -23.63 11.13 -9.44
CA THR A 92 -24.43 9.98 -9.83
C THR A 92 -25.05 9.38 -8.56
N PRO A 93 -26.14 8.60 -8.67
CA PRO A 93 -26.70 7.92 -7.51
C PRO A 93 -25.67 7.02 -6.81
N LEU A 94 -24.75 6.42 -7.59
CA LEU A 94 -23.66 5.60 -7.08
C LEU A 94 -22.61 6.42 -6.32
N SER A 95 -22.22 7.61 -6.81
CA SER A 95 -21.25 8.44 -6.10
C SER A 95 -21.82 9.03 -4.81
N VAL A 96 -23.11 9.39 -4.77
CA VAL A 96 -23.78 9.80 -3.52
C VAL A 96 -23.85 8.64 -2.53
N LYS A 97 -24.21 7.43 -3.00
CA LYS A 97 -24.18 6.22 -2.16
C LYS A 97 -22.78 5.96 -1.61
N ALA A 98 -21.76 6.01 -2.48
CA ALA A 98 -20.39 5.76 -2.09
C ALA A 98 -19.95 6.76 -1.01
N ARG A 99 -20.20 8.06 -1.20
CA ARG A 99 -19.91 9.09 -0.18
C ARG A 99 -20.62 8.82 1.14
N TYR A 100 -21.93 8.53 1.10
CA TYR A 100 -22.71 8.23 2.30
C TYR A 100 -22.17 7.01 3.07
N LEU A 101 -21.69 5.98 2.35
CA LEU A 101 -21.11 4.78 2.95
C LEU A 101 -19.61 4.94 3.31
N GLY A 102 -18.99 6.07 2.96
CA GLY A 102 -17.54 6.27 3.07
C GLY A 102 -16.71 5.43 2.10
N GLU A 103 -17.33 4.92 1.03
CA GLU A 103 -16.74 4.09 -0.02
C GLU A 103 -16.26 4.91 -1.24
N ASP A 104 -16.37 6.25 -1.22
CA ASP A 104 -15.89 7.07 -2.33
C ASP A 104 -14.37 7.26 -2.29
N ASP A 105 -13.81 7.60 -3.46
CA ASP A 105 -12.36 7.63 -3.70
C ASP A 105 -11.57 8.66 -2.86
N ILE A 106 -12.22 9.39 -1.94
CA ILE A 106 -11.54 10.31 -1.03
C ILE A 106 -10.70 9.55 -0.01
N ASN A 107 -11.26 8.49 0.58
CA ASN A 107 -10.69 7.89 1.78
C ASN A 107 -9.80 6.70 1.45
N LYS A 108 -8.74 6.98 0.66
CA LYS A 108 -7.72 5.97 0.36
C LYS A 108 -6.94 5.62 1.63
N THR A 109 -6.61 4.34 1.77
CA THR A 109 -5.82 3.85 2.90
C THR A 109 -4.36 3.61 2.55
N LEU A 110 -3.52 3.48 3.57
CA LEU A 110 -2.11 3.17 3.40
C LEU A 110 -1.89 1.81 2.74
N LEU A 111 -2.68 0.78 3.08
CA LEU A 111 -2.55 -0.52 2.44
C LEU A 111 -3.09 -0.53 1.00
N GLN A 112 -4.14 0.24 0.70
CA GLN A 112 -4.59 0.44 -0.68
C GLN A 112 -3.51 1.10 -1.55
N LEU A 113 -2.82 2.09 -1.01
CA LEU A 113 -1.66 2.72 -1.65
C LEU A 113 -0.51 1.73 -1.88
N SER A 114 -0.19 0.90 -0.89
CA SER A 114 0.81 -0.17 -1.02
C SER A 114 0.43 -1.15 -2.12
N ALA A 115 -0.83 -1.60 -2.15
CA ALA A 115 -1.35 -2.51 -3.16
C ALA A 115 -1.29 -1.89 -4.57
N TYR A 116 -1.73 -0.63 -4.72
CA TYR A 116 -1.64 0.11 -5.98
C TYR A 116 -0.19 0.23 -6.46
N HIS A 117 0.73 0.60 -5.57
CA HIS A 117 2.16 0.66 -5.89
C HIS A 117 2.69 -0.71 -6.35
N ASN A 118 2.38 -1.78 -5.61
CA ASN A 118 2.91 -3.12 -5.91
C ASN A 118 2.37 -3.69 -7.22
N LEU A 119 1.10 -3.42 -7.57
CA LEU A 119 0.51 -3.81 -8.84
C LEU A 119 1.18 -3.09 -10.01
N ASN A 120 1.31 -1.77 -9.92
CA ASN A 120 1.85 -0.95 -11.02
C ASN A 120 3.37 -1.05 -11.17
N MET A 121 4.10 -1.37 -10.10
CA MET A 121 5.56 -1.47 -10.13
C MET A 121 6.07 -2.90 -10.36
N LYS A 122 5.18 -3.89 -10.50
CA LYS A 122 5.57 -5.30 -10.67
C LYS A 122 6.42 -5.55 -11.93
N SER A 123 6.14 -4.84 -13.02
CA SER A 123 6.90 -4.92 -14.28
C SER A 123 8.15 -4.04 -14.31
N VAL A 124 8.22 -3.02 -13.44
CA VAL A 124 9.29 -2.01 -13.44
C VAL A 124 10.39 -2.35 -12.42
N LEU A 125 10.02 -2.88 -11.26
CA LEU A 125 10.97 -3.17 -10.18
C LEU A 125 11.51 -4.59 -10.26
N LYS A 126 12.85 -4.72 -10.16
CA LYS A 126 13.50 -6.02 -9.95
C LYS A 126 12.96 -6.68 -8.66
N HIS A 127 12.80 -8.00 -8.68
CA HIS A 127 12.18 -8.79 -7.60
C HIS A 127 12.71 -8.43 -6.19
N GLY A 128 14.02 -8.24 -6.04
CA GLY A 128 14.62 -7.88 -4.76
C GLY A 128 14.17 -6.52 -4.21
N ALA A 129 13.87 -5.54 -5.08
CA ALA A 129 13.32 -4.26 -4.64
C ALA A 129 11.87 -4.40 -4.16
N LEU A 130 11.04 -5.14 -4.91
CA LEU A 130 9.63 -5.39 -4.56
C LEU A 130 9.51 -6.18 -3.24
N LYS A 131 10.35 -7.19 -3.02
CA LYS A 131 10.42 -7.95 -1.76
C LYS A 131 10.57 -7.02 -0.55
N ASN A 132 11.40 -5.98 -0.66
CA ASN A 132 11.61 -5.06 0.43
C ASN A 132 10.40 -4.17 0.73
N TYR A 133 9.57 -3.85 -0.28
CA TYR A 133 8.30 -3.14 -0.05
C TYR A 133 7.32 -4.02 0.73
N PHE A 134 7.19 -5.31 0.37
CA PHE A 134 6.39 -6.25 1.16
C PHE A 134 6.88 -6.37 2.60
N THR A 135 8.20 -6.38 2.84
CA THR A 135 8.74 -6.37 4.21
C THR A 135 8.36 -5.10 4.96
N THR A 136 8.43 -3.92 4.32
CA THR A 136 7.96 -2.67 4.94
C THR A 136 6.46 -2.72 5.24
N GLU A 137 5.63 -3.24 4.31
CA GLU A 137 4.19 -3.39 4.52
C GLU A 137 3.88 -4.28 5.73
N THR A 138 4.60 -5.39 5.91
CA THR A 138 4.46 -6.24 7.10
C THR A 138 4.72 -5.47 8.39
N TYR A 139 5.77 -4.62 8.42
CA TYR A 139 6.04 -3.79 9.59
C TYR A 139 4.97 -2.75 9.85
N ILE A 140 4.43 -2.13 8.80
CA ILE A 140 3.31 -1.18 8.90
C ILE A 140 2.08 -1.88 9.49
N LYS A 141 1.68 -3.03 8.96
CA LYS A 141 0.53 -3.79 9.47
C LYS A 141 0.66 -4.10 10.97
N ARG A 142 1.85 -4.53 11.40
CA ARG A 142 2.08 -4.83 12.82
C ARG A 142 2.11 -3.58 13.70
N PHE A 143 2.68 -2.48 13.21
CA PHE A 143 2.62 -1.20 13.91
C PHE A 143 1.16 -0.78 14.15
N LEU A 144 0.31 -0.87 13.12
CA LEU A 144 -1.11 -0.54 13.22
C LEU A 144 -1.83 -1.47 14.21
N GLN A 145 -1.55 -2.77 14.17
CA GLN A 145 -2.16 -3.72 15.10
C GLN A 145 -1.75 -3.47 16.55
N ILE A 146 -0.46 -3.26 16.82
CA ILE A 146 0.07 -3.18 18.19
C ILE A 146 -0.18 -1.81 18.82
N GLU A 147 0.12 -0.73 18.11
CA GLU A 147 0.13 0.64 18.68
C GLU A 147 -1.17 1.39 18.39
N ARG A 148 -1.97 0.95 17.41
CA ARG A 148 -3.21 1.64 16.99
C ARG A 148 -4.48 0.79 17.09
N ASN A 149 -4.36 -0.50 17.40
CA ASN A 149 -5.48 -1.45 17.39
C ASN A 149 -6.31 -1.37 16.08
N ALA A 150 -5.61 -1.27 14.95
CA ALA A 150 -6.20 -1.11 13.63
C ALA A 150 -5.55 -2.03 12.60
N GLU A 151 -6.31 -2.46 11.59
CA GLU A 151 -5.80 -3.26 10.47
C GLU A 151 -5.23 -2.39 9.35
N ASP A 152 -5.73 -1.16 9.20
CA ASP A 152 -5.34 -0.18 8.19
C ASP A 152 -5.52 1.24 8.73
N ILE A 153 -5.11 2.24 7.96
CA ILE A 153 -5.24 3.66 8.30
C ILE A 153 -5.49 4.48 7.04
N TYR A 154 -6.40 5.45 7.13
CA TYR A 154 -6.63 6.40 6.05
C TYR A 154 -5.41 7.30 5.85
N LEU A 155 -5.12 7.63 4.59
CA LEU A 155 -3.97 8.46 4.23
C LEU A 155 -4.06 9.87 4.84
N GLU A 156 -5.28 10.38 5.06
CA GLU A 156 -5.53 11.69 5.70
C GLU A 156 -4.98 11.78 7.14
N TYR A 157 -4.91 10.66 7.85
CA TYR A 157 -4.41 10.60 9.22
C TYR A 157 -2.88 10.43 9.28
N LEU A 158 -2.22 10.28 8.13
CA LEU A 158 -0.77 10.21 8.07
C LEU A 158 -0.19 11.61 8.19
N ASN A 159 0.30 11.93 9.39
CA ASN A 159 0.97 13.19 9.68
C ASN A 159 2.40 12.94 10.18
N TYR A 160 3.11 14.01 10.53
CA TYR A 160 4.47 13.91 11.04
C TYR A 160 4.58 13.02 12.30
N ALA A 161 3.59 13.07 13.19
CA ALA A 161 3.58 12.23 14.40
C ALA A 161 3.49 10.73 14.04
N PHE A 162 2.69 10.37 13.03
CA PHE A 162 2.67 8.99 12.53
C PHE A 162 4.06 8.52 12.09
N ILE A 163 4.82 9.36 11.38
CA ILE A 163 6.18 9.01 10.92
C ILE A 163 7.11 8.75 12.10
N ILE A 164 7.08 9.62 13.11
CA ILE A 164 7.89 9.48 14.35
C ILE A 164 7.49 8.22 15.13
N ASP A 165 6.19 7.99 15.30
CA ASP A 165 5.69 6.82 16.02
C ASP A 165 6.08 5.52 15.31
N PHE A 166 6.00 5.50 13.98
CA PHE A 166 6.43 4.36 13.19
C PHE A 166 7.94 4.15 13.25
N GLU A 167 8.75 5.22 13.22
CA GLU A 167 10.20 5.13 13.45
C GLU A 167 10.51 4.51 14.82
N ASN A 168 9.87 5.01 15.88
CA ASN A 168 10.05 4.53 17.25
C ASN A 168 9.60 3.08 17.40
N PHE A 169 8.53 2.68 16.73
CA PHE A 169 8.11 1.29 16.66
C PHE A 169 9.18 0.39 16.01
N LEU A 170 9.74 0.81 14.87
CA LEU A 170 10.79 0.06 14.18
C LEU A 170 12.05 -0.11 15.04
N ARG A 171 12.36 0.88 15.89
CA ARG A 171 13.50 0.85 16.81
C ARG A 171 13.28 -0.08 18.02
N ARG A 172 12.06 -0.11 18.57
CA ARG A 172 11.74 -0.84 19.82
C ARG A 172 11.29 -2.28 19.59
N ASN A 173 10.35 -2.48 18.66
CA ASN A 173 9.53 -3.69 18.63
C ASN A 173 9.98 -4.72 17.58
N VAL A 174 10.99 -4.42 16.75
CA VAL A 174 11.43 -5.35 15.69
C VAL A 174 12.27 -6.51 16.23
N ALA A 175 12.79 -6.43 17.46
CA ALA A 175 13.46 -7.56 18.11
C ALA A 175 12.52 -8.76 18.36
N GLN A 176 11.20 -8.55 18.42
CA GLN A 176 10.19 -9.62 18.54
C GLN A 176 9.82 -10.24 17.19
N LEU A 177 10.28 -9.64 16.09
CA LEU A 177 9.88 -9.90 14.71
C LEU A 177 10.96 -10.64 13.93
N GLN A 178 12.22 -10.37 14.27
CA GLN A 178 13.41 -10.98 13.70
C GLN A 178 14.39 -11.28 14.83
N SER A 179 15.25 -12.29 14.64
CA SER A 179 16.27 -12.69 15.63
C SER A 179 17.27 -11.58 15.97
N ARG A 180 17.26 -10.44 15.26
CA ARG A 180 18.13 -9.29 15.49
C ARG A 180 17.35 -7.98 15.31
N PRO A 181 17.60 -6.97 16.16
CA PRO A 181 17.01 -5.64 16.00
C PRO A 181 17.50 -4.96 14.71
N LEU A 182 16.70 -4.02 14.19
CA LEU A 182 17.10 -3.21 13.04
C LEU A 182 18.22 -2.25 13.42
N THR A 183 19.24 -2.15 12.56
CA THR A 183 20.21 -1.06 12.62
C THR A 183 19.56 0.25 12.20
N ASN A 184 20.19 1.40 12.53
CA ASN A 184 19.70 2.71 12.08
C ASN A 184 19.46 2.75 10.56
N ASN A 185 20.39 2.23 9.77
CA ASN A 185 20.22 2.18 8.31
C ASN A 185 19.05 1.29 7.89
N GLY A 186 18.79 0.19 8.61
CA GLY A 186 17.62 -0.66 8.40
C GLY A 186 16.32 0.12 8.61
N VAL A 187 16.18 0.80 9.75
CA VAL A 187 15.02 1.67 10.06
C VAL A 187 14.84 2.74 8.97
N MET A 188 15.91 3.46 8.64
CA MET A 188 15.87 4.51 7.62
C MET A 188 15.50 3.97 6.24
N LYS A 189 15.86 2.74 5.89
CA LYS A 189 15.41 2.12 4.63
C LYS A 189 13.91 1.82 4.61
N HIS A 190 13.30 1.49 5.75
CA HIS A 190 11.85 1.33 5.82
C HIS A 190 11.14 2.68 5.70
N LEU A 191 11.64 3.71 6.39
CA LEU A 191 11.12 5.08 6.28
C LEU A 191 11.30 5.66 4.88
N GLU A 192 12.43 5.39 4.20
CA GLU A 192 12.65 5.78 2.80
C GLU A 192 11.59 5.18 1.86
N ARG A 193 11.21 3.91 2.07
CA ARG A 193 10.16 3.26 1.27
C ARG A 193 8.78 3.82 1.56
N LEU A 194 8.46 4.06 2.84
CA LEU A 194 7.21 4.71 3.21
C LEU A 194 7.13 6.12 2.61
N LYS A 195 8.21 6.91 2.67
CA LYS A 195 8.31 8.21 1.99
C LYS A 195 8.05 8.10 0.48
N LYS A 196 8.61 7.10 -0.19
CA LYS A 196 8.34 6.85 -1.62
C LYS A 196 6.87 6.53 -1.89
N LEU A 197 6.21 5.77 -1.02
CA LEU A 197 4.76 5.51 -1.13
C LEU A 197 3.97 6.80 -0.96
N LEU A 198 4.23 7.59 0.08
CA LEU A 198 3.47 8.84 0.31
C LEU A 198 3.74 9.90 -0.77
N ASN A 199 4.94 9.96 -1.33
CA ASN A 199 5.22 10.76 -2.53
C ASN A 199 4.46 10.26 -3.76
N LEU A 200 4.15 8.97 -3.87
CA LEU A 200 3.25 8.47 -4.90
C LEU A 200 1.81 8.94 -4.63
N ALA A 201 1.31 8.82 -3.39
CA ALA A 201 -0.01 9.32 -3.03
C ALA A 201 -0.19 10.81 -3.33
N LEU A 202 0.83 11.63 -3.04
CA LEU A 202 0.81 13.06 -3.35
C LEU A 202 0.70 13.32 -4.86
N ARG A 203 1.47 12.58 -5.69
CA ARG A 203 1.39 12.70 -7.16
C ARG A 203 0.08 12.20 -7.75
N LEU A 204 -0.60 11.29 -7.05
CA LEU A 204 -1.93 10.81 -7.41
C LEU A 204 -3.05 11.70 -6.84
N GLU A 205 -2.70 12.78 -6.13
CA GLU A 205 -3.65 13.67 -5.46
C GLU A 205 -4.54 12.95 -4.42
N TRP A 206 -4.05 11.84 -3.85
CA TRP A 206 -4.76 11.10 -2.78
C TRP A 206 -4.53 11.73 -1.40
N ILE A 207 -3.52 12.60 -1.28
CA ILE A 207 -3.25 13.43 -0.12
C ILE A 207 -2.89 14.83 -0.58
N GLU A 208 -3.26 15.84 0.20
CA GLU A 208 -2.96 17.24 -0.11
C GLU A 208 -1.59 17.71 0.40
N ARG A 209 -1.05 17.03 1.43
CA ARG A 209 0.16 17.46 2.15
C ARG A 209 1.11 16.29 2.33
N ASP A 210 2.41 16.54 2.16
CA ASP A 210 3.46 15.53 2.41
C ASP A 210 3.73 15.36 3.91
N PRO A 211 3.47 14.17 4.50
CA PRO A 211 3.75 13.91 5.92
C PRO A 211 5.26 13.87 6.23
N PHE A 212 6.10 13.63 5.21
CA PHE A 212 7.55 13.63 5.32
C PHE A 212 8.19 15.00 5.05
N ALA A 213 7.41 16.06 4.80
CA ALA A 213 7.95 17.36 4.40
C ALA A 213 9.02 17.90 5.38
N LYS A 214 8.83 17.65 6.68
CA LYS A 214 9.74 18.08 7.76
C LYS A 214 10.61 16.94 8.31
N PHE A 215 10.54 15.75 7.73
CA PHE A 215 11.27 14.58 8.20
C PHE A 215 12.56 14.37 7.40
N SER A 216 13.68 14.21 8.12
CA SER A 216 15.01 14.01 7.53
C SER A 216 15.52 12.58 7.75
N LEU A 217 15.81 11.88 6.65
CA LEU A 217 16.39 10.54 6.67
C LEU A 217 17.90 10.63 6.94
N LYS A 218 18.35 10.10 8.08
CA LYS A 218 19.76 10.15 8.51
C LYS A 218 20.40 8.77 8.47
N PHE A 219 21.17 8.49 7.42
CA PHE A 219 21.93 7.25 7.30
C PHE A 219 23.30 7.38 7.97
N ILE A 220 23.69 6.35 8.72
CA ILE A 220 25.03 6.24 9.29
C ILE A 220 25.94 5.63 8.22
N LYS A 221 27.03 6.32 7.87
CA LYS A 221 28.02 5.79 6.94
C LYS A 221 28.63 4.54 7.56
N THR A 222 28.46 3.40 6.89
CA THR A 222 29.13 2.16 7.29
C THR A 222 30.47 2.10 6.58
N GLU A 223 31.55 2.02 7.34
CA GLU A 223 32.86 1.71 6.77
C GLU A 223 32.84 0.29 6.22
N ARG A 224 33.23 0.15 4.96
CA ARG A 224 33.45 -1.16 4.37
C ARG A 224 34.93 -1.45 4.52
N TYR A 225 35.26 -2.41 5.36
CA TYR A 225 36.60 -2.98 5.38
C TYR A 225 36.90 -3.55 4.00
N PHE A 226 38.06 -3.19 3.46
CA PHE A 226 38.60 -3.77 2.24
C PHE A 226 39.64 -4.82 2.61
N LEU A 227 39.83 -5.79 1.73
CA LEU A 227 40.89 -6.77 1.90
C LEU A 227 42.20 -6.17 1.40
N THR A 228 43.23 -6.27 2.22
CA THR A 228 44.61 -6.01 1.81
C THR A 228 45.12 -7.12 0.91
N GLN A 229 46.17 -6.85 0.14
CA GLN A 229 46.81 -7.85 -0.72
C GLN A 229 47.24 -9.10 0.06
N LEU A 230 47.79 -8.91 1.27
CA LEU A 230 48.19 -10.00 2.16
C LEU A 230 47.00 -10.86 2.61
N GLU A 231 45.84 -10.27 2.84
CA GLU A 231 44.62 -11.03 3.19
C GLU A 231 44.07 -11.79 1.98
N ILE A 232 44.12 -11.22 0.77
CA ILE A 232 43.78 -11.93 -0.47
C ILE A 232 44.69 -13.14 -0.65
N GLU A 233 46.01 -12.99 -0.46
CA GLU A 233 46.96 -14.10 -0.56
C GLU A 233 46.73 -15.19 0.48
N LYS A 234 46.36 -14.82 1.71
CA LYS A 234 45.97 -15.78 2.76
C LYS A 234 44.73 -16.58 2.34
N ILE A 235 43.72 -15.90 1.80
CA ILE A 235 42.50 -16.57 1.31
C ILE A 235 42.81 -17.46 0.11
N LEU A 236 43.69 -17.03 -0.81
CA LEU A 236 44.10 -17.84 -1.97
C LEU A 236 44.80 -19.14 -1.54
N LYS A 237 45.67 -19.07 -0.52
CA LYS A 237 46.39 -20.23 0.03
C LYS A 237 45.53 -21.11 0.94
N PHE A 238 44.36 -20.64 1.37
CA PHE A 238 43.45 -21.43 2.20
C PHE A 238 43.02 -22.70 1.46
N HIS A 239 43.14 -23.85 2.11
CA HIS A 239 42.67 -25.14 1.59
C HIS A 239 41.83 -25.84 2.65
N SER A 240 40.76 -26.51 2.22
CA SER A 240 39.90 -27.31 3.10
C SER A 240 39.64 -28.67 2.48
N GLU A 241 39.54 -29.71 3.31
CA GLU A 241 39.07 -31.04 2.89
C GLU A 241 37.64 -30.98 2.29
N ARG A 242 36.87 -29.95 2.64
CA ARG A 242 35.52 -29.73 2.11
C ARG A 242 35.60 -29.00 0.76
N ASN A 243 35.46 -29.75 -0.33
CA ASN A 243 35.54 -29.24 -1.71
C ASN A 243 34.67 -28.00 -2.00
N HIS A 244 33.48 -27.87 -1.37
CA HIS A 244 32.63 -26.70 -1.58
C HIS A 244 33.23 -25.39 -1.04
N LEU A 245 34.08 -25.45 0.00
CA LEU A 245 34.79 -24.29 0.52
C LEU A 245 35.92 -23.86 -0.42
N ASN A 246 36.65 -24.81 -1.02
CA ASN A 246 37.64 -24.51 -2.05
C ASN A 246 36.99 -23.83 -3.26
N ARG A 247 35.84 -24.33 -3.72
CA ARG A 247 35.08 -23.68 -4.80
C ARG A 247 34.58 -22.28 -4.43
N THR A 248 34.15 -22.09 -3.19
CA THR A 248 33.71 -20.77 -2.69
C THR A 248 34.88 -19.78 -2.67
N ARG A 249 36.05 -20.23 -2.21
CA ARG A 249 37.31 -19.47 -2.26
C ARG A 249 37.64 -19.07 -3.70
N ASP A 250 37.63 -20.02 -4.64
CA ASP A 250 38.01 -19.74 -6.04
C ASP A 250 37.09 -18.70 -6.68
N ILE A 251 35.77 -18.85 -6.48
CA ILE A 251 34.77 -17.89 -6.98
C ILE A 251 34.96 -16.52 -6.34
N PHE A 252 35.24 -16.48 -5.03
CA PHE A 252 35.45 -15.24 -4.29
C PHE A 252 36.71 -14.50 -4.78
N ILE A 253 37.85 -15.19 -4.87
CA ILE A 253 39.10 -14.62 -5.35
C ILE A 253 38.98 -14.14 -6.80
N PHE A 254 38.35 -14.96 -7.66
CA PHE A 254 38.05 -14.55 -9.03
C PHE A 254 37.22 -13.27 -9.07
N SER A 255 36.17 -13.17 -8.24
CA SER A 255 35.34 -11.97 -8.12
C SER A 255 36.13 -10.74 -7.63
N CYS A 256 37.10 -10.93 -6.73
CA CYS A 256 37.99 -9.86 -6.24
C CYS A 256 38.88 -9.30 -7.36
N TYR A 257 39.46 -10.16 -8.20
CA TYR A 257 40.35 -9.72 -9.28
C TYR A 257 39.63 -8.96 -10.39
N ILE A 258 38.44 -9.43 -10.78
CA ILE A 258 37.68 -8.81 -11.88
C ILE A 258 36.68 -7.75 -11.39
N GLY A 259 36.47 -7.61 -10.08
CA GLY A 259 35.53 -6.64 -9.51
C GLY A 259 34.06 -6.90 -9.88
N LEU A 260 33.68 -8.14 -10.16
CA LEU A 260 32.29 -8.53 -10.42
C LEU A 260 31.57 -8.90 -9.12
N SER A 261 30.26 -8.62 -9.07
CA SER A 261 29.46 -9.10 -7.95
C SER A 261 29.19 -10.61 -8.09
N TYR A 262 28.90 -11.29 -6.97
CA TYR A 262 28.61 -12.73 -6.99
C TYR A 262 27.57 -13.13 -8.04
N ILE A 263 26.50 -12.34 -8.20
CA ILE A 263 25.45 -12.68 -9.16
C ILE A 263 25.92 -12.52 -10.61
N ASP A 264 26.81 -11.56 -10.88
CA ASP A 264 27.39 -11.38 -12.21
C ASP A 264 28.32 -12.55 -12.55
N VAL A 265 29.17 -12.97 -11.59
CA VAL A 265 30.05 -14.14 -11.76
C VAL A 265 29.24 -15.42 -11.96
N LYS A 266 28.16 -15.61 -11.20
CA LYS A 266 27.26 -16.77 -11.33
C LYS A 266 26.64 -16.87 -12.72
N ASN A 267 26.41 -15.74 -13.39
CA ASN A 267 25.78 -15.69 -14.70
C ASN A 267 26.78 -15.80 -15.87
N LEU A 268 28.09 -15.80 -15.60
CA LEU A 268 29.11 -15.96 -16.64
C LEU A 268 28.99 -17.32 -17.32
N LYS A 269 29.12 -17.30 -18.65
CA LYS A 269 29.13 -18.47 -19.52
C LYS A 269 30.41 -18.45 -20.36
N LYS A 270 30.79 -19.59 -20.92
CA LYS A 270 31.92 -19.67 -21.87
C LYS A 270 31.76 -18.71 -23.06
N ALA A 271 30.53 -18.48 -23.51
CA ALA A 271 30.22 -17.52 -24.58
C ALA A 271 30.51 -16.05 -24.22
N ASN A 272 30.74 -15.74 -22.94
CA ASN A 272 31.19 -14.41 -22.52
C ASN A 272 32.69 -14.21 -22.75
N ILE A 273 33.44 -15.24 -23.11
CA ILE A 273 34.87 -15.15 -23.43
C ILE A 273 35.00 -14.90 -24.93
N GLY A 274 35.69 -13.83 -25.31
CA GLY A 274 35.97 -13.49 -26.70
C GLY A 274 37.38 -12.93 -26.86
N LYS A 275 37.88 -12.89 -28.09
CA LYS A 275 39.19 -12.32 -28.39
C LYS A 275 39.14 -10.79 -28.39
N GLY A 276 40.04 -10.18 -27.64
CA GLY A 276 40.29 -8.74 -27.69
C GLY A 276 41.05 -8.33 -28.96
N ILE A 277 41.15 -7.02 -29.19
CA ILE A 277 41.93 -6.44 -30.30
C ILE A 277 43.42 -6.77 -30.15
N ASP A 278 43.86 -7.03 -28.92
CA ASP A 278 45.21 -7.47 -28.54
C ASP A 278 45.45 -8.98 -28.73
N GLY A 279 44.44 -9.74 -29.18
CA GLY A 279 44.53 -11.19 -29.36
C GLY A 279 44.43 -12.02 -28.07
N ASN A 280 44.31 -11.37 -26.90
CA ASN A 280 44.10 -12.03 -25.62
C ASN A 280 42.63 -12.42 -25.42
N ASP A 281 42.36 -13.29 -24.46
CA ASP A 281 40.99 -13.63 -24.07
C ASP A 281 40.44 -12.54 -23.14
N TRP A 282 39.22 -12.11 -23.40
CA TRP A 282 38.52 -11.08 -22.63
C TRP A 282 37.12 -11.59 -22.25
N ILE A 283 36.69 -11.25 -21.04
CA ILE A 283 35.36 -11.54 -20.54
C ILE A 283 34.46 -10.33 -20.78
N TYR A 284 33.43 -10.50 -21.61
CA TYR A 284 32.41 -9.51 -21.93
C TYR A 284 31.09 -9.86 -21.25
N THR A 285 30.63 -8.99 -20.36
CA THR A 285 29.35 -9.20 -19.65
C THR A 285 28.68 -7.87 -19.34
N SER A 286 27.43 -7.90 -18.88
CA SER A 286 26.70 -6.73 -18.40
C SER A 286 26.25 -6.97 -16.96
N ARG A 287 26.46 -5.97 -16.09
CA ARG A 287 26.13 -6.07 -14.67
C ARG A 287 24.63 -6.22 -14.49
N GLN A 288 24.18 -7.27 -13.80
CA GLN A 288 22.75 -7.56 -13.65
C GLN A 288 21.97 -6.45 -12.95
N LYS A 289 22.62 -5.65 -12.09
CA LYS A 289 21.92 -4.60 -11.34
C LYS A 289 21.70 -3.33 -12.16
N THR A 290 22.71 -2.88 -12.88
CA THR A 290 22.75 -1.58 -13.56
C THR A 290 22.69 -1.68 -15.08
N ASP A 291 22.75 -2.90 -15.62
CA ASP A 291 22.79 -3.20 -17.06
C ASP A 291 23.97 -2.52 -17.79
N GLN A 292 25.01 -2.18 -17.03
CA GLN A 292 26.25 -1.59 -17.53
C GLN A 292 27.16 -2.69 -18.08
N THR A 293 27.56 -2.56 -19.34
CA THR A 293 28.53 -3.45 -19.99
C THR A 293 29.92 -3.24 -19.40
N VAL A 294 30.60 -4.34 -19.11
CA VAL A 294 31.95 -4.39 -18.56
C VAL A 294 32.78 -5.43 -19.32
N LYS A 295 34.06 -5.12 -19.50
CA LYS A 295 35.04 -6.01 -20.12
C LYS A 295 36.25 -6.16 -19.23
N PHE A 296 36.76 -7.38 -19.09
CA PHE A 296 37.94 -7.69 -18.28
C PHE A 296 38.88 -8.56 -19.11
N GLN A 297 40.17 -8.31 -18.99
CA GLN A 297 41.17 -9.21 -19.56
C GLN A 297 41.20 -10.49 -18.71
N SER A 298 41.09 -11.64 -19.38
CA SER A 298 41.09 -12.98 -18.77
C SER A 298 42.48 -13.42 -18.35
#